data_AF-A0A7C5BPK1-F1
#
_entry.id   AF-A0A7C5BPK1-F1
#
_cell.length_a   1.000
_cell.length_b   1.000
_cell.length_c   1.000
_cell.angle_alpha   90.00
_cell.angle_beta   90.00
_cell.angle_gamma   90.00
#
_symmetry.space_group_name_H-M   'P 1'
#
loop_
_entity.id
_entity.type
_entity.pdbx_description
1 polymer ?
#
loop_
_entity_poly.entity_id
_entity_poly.type
_entity_poly.pdbx_seq_one_letter_code
_entity_poly.pdbx_strand_id
1 'polypeptide(L)'
;MADKVPLTVVGADKLREELTELKAVVRPRIVAAISEARAHGDLKENAEYHAAKEQQSFTEGRISDIEGKLSNAQIIDVTAIDAGGKVIFGATVEIENINTEEVVIY
;
A
#
# COMPACT_ATOMS: atom_id res chain seq x y z
N MET A 1 3.11 -0.36 24.69
CA MET A 1 2.93 -1.57 23.85
C MET A 1 2.49 -1.08 22.50
N ALA A 2 3.20 -1.38 21.41
CA ALA A 2 2.73 -0.98 20.09
C ALA A 2 1.48 -1.82 19.76
N ASP A 3 0.36 -1.17 19.49
CA ASP A 3 -0.87 -1.84 19.07
C ASP A 3 -0.61 -2.58 17.76
N LYS A 4 -0.71 -3.91 17.77
CA LYS A 4 -0.49 -4.73 16.58
C LYS A 4 -1.61 -4.43 15.58
N VAL A 5 -1.25 -4.19 14.32
CA VAL A 5 -2.21 -3.88 13.27
C VAL A 5 -2.69 -5.20 12.66
N PRO A 6 -3.98 -5.58 12.78
CA PRO A 6 -4.49 -6.77 12.16
C PRO A 6 -4.47 -6.62 10.64
N LEU A 7 -3.92 -7.61 9.94
CA LEU A 7 -3.81 -7.61 8.48
C LEU A 7 -4.14 -9.00 7.95
N THR A 8 -4.94 -9.08 6.89
CA THR A 8 -5.21 -10.37 6.25
C THR A 8 -3.96 -10.86 5.51
N VAL A 9 -3.84 -12.18 5.31
CA VAL A 9 -2.75 -12.78 4.50
C VAL A 9 -2.66 -12.09 3.13
N VAL A 10 -3.79 -11.99 2.43
CA VAL A 10 -3.89 -11.34 1.11
C VAL A 10 -3.48 -9.87 1.17
N GLY A 11 -3.88 -9.14 2.21
CA GLY A 11 -3.49 -7.74 2.38
C GLY A 11 -1.99 -7.57 2.61
N ALA A 12 -1.39 -8.47 3.39
CA ALA A 12 0.05 -8.46 3.63
C ALA A 12 0.87 -8.76 2.37
N ASP A 13 0.41 -9.71 1.56
CA ASP A 13 1.09 -10.07 0.31
C ASP A 13 1.01 -8.93 -0.70
N LYS A 14 -0.15 -8.26 -0.84
CA LYS A 14 -0.28 -7.05 -1.67
C LYS A 14 0.67 -5.93 -1.23
N LEU A 15 0.79 -5.69 0.08
CA LEU A 15 1.73 -4.70 0.60
C LEU A 15 3.19 -5.08 0.34
N ARG A 16 3.54 -6.38 0.40
CA ARG A 16 4.89 -6.86 0.07
C ARG A 16 5.20 -6.72 -1.42
N GLU A 17 4.24 -7.01 -2.28
CA GLU A 17 4.36 -6.82 -3.73
C GLU A 17 4.56 -5.33 -4.06
N GLU A 18 3.72 -4.46 -3.52
CA GLU A 18 3.84 -3.01 -3.69
C GLU A 18 5.20 -2.51 -3.18
N LEU A 19 5.62 -2.94 -1.98
CA LEU A 19 6.92 -2.57 -1.42
C LEU A 19 8.10 -3.02 -2.31
N THR A 20 7.99 -4.22 -2.88
CA THR A 20 8.99 -4.76 -3.80
C THR A 20 9.09 -3.89 -5.05
N GLU A 21 7.97 -3.57 -5.68
CA GLU A 21 7.93 -2.71 -6.87
C GLU A 21 8.52 -1.32 -6.59
N LEU A 22 8.10 -0.71 -5.47
CA LEU A 22 8.58 0.62 -5.06
C LEU A 22 10.10 0.63 -4.87
N LYS A 23 10.68 -0.42 -4.26
CA LYS A 23 12.11 -0.51 -4.00
C LYS A 23 12.95 -0.94 -5.19
N ALA A 24 12.46 -1.89 -5.97
CA ALA A 24 13.23 -2.54 -7.04
C ALA A 24 13.13 -1.78 -8.37
N VAL A 25 12.02 -1.10 -8.63
CA VAL A 25 11.75 -0.44 -9.92
C VAL A 25 11.64 1.08 -9.74
N VAL A 26 10.73 1.53 -8.88
CA VAL A 26 10.36 2.96 -8.82
C VAL A 26 11.48 3.80 -8.22
N ARG A 27 12.04 3.42 -7.07
CA ARG A 27 13.13 4.16 -6.41
C ARG A 27 14.36 4.29 -7.31
N PRO A 28 14.90 3.23 -7.94
CA PRO A 28 16.01 3.35 -8.89
C PRO A 28 15.71 4.27 -10.06
N ARG A 29 14.50 4.19 -10.63
CA ARG A 29 14.06 5.07 -11.72
C ARG A 29 14.06 6.55 -11.32
N ILE A 30 13.54 6.87 -10.13
CA ILE A 30 13.53 8.26 -9.61
C ILE A 30 14.95 8.77 -9.38
N VAL A 31 15.83 7.93 -8.82
CA VAL A 31 17.24 8.30 -8.60
C VAL A 31 17.94 8.60 -9.93
N ALA A 32 17.70 7.80 -10.97
CA ALA A 32 18.22 8.04 -12.30
C ALA A 32 17.71 9.38 -12.87
N ALA A 33 16.39 9.64 -12.79
CA ALA A 33 15.80 10.89 -13.27
C ALA A 33 16.36 12.13 -12.54
N ILE A 34 16.56 12.05 -11.22
CA ILE A 34 17.21 13.13 -10.45
C ILE A 34 18.65 13.35 -10.90
N SER A 35 19.38 12.26 -11.17
CA SER A 35 20.77 12.33 -11.62
C SER A 35 20.89 12.96 -13.01
N GLU A 36 19.98 12.59 -13.93
CA GLU A 36 19.91 13.15 -15.27
C GLU A 36 19.57 14.64 -15.23
N ALA A 37 18.51 15.02 -14.49
CA ALA A 37 18.13 16.41 -14.32
C ALA A 37 19.24 17.27 -13.71
N ARG A 38 20.09 16.71 -12.84
CA ARG A 38 21.28 17.38 -12.29
C ARG A 38 22.38 17.61 -13.32
N ALA A 39 22.53 16.75 -14.32
CA ALA A 39 23.53 16.92 -15.37
C ALA A 39 23.24 18.13 -16.28
N HIS A 40 21.99 18.59 -16.33
CA HIS A 40 21.58 19.77 -17.11
C HIS A 40 21.94 21.13 -16.47
N GLY A 41 22.48 21.14 -15.24
CA GLY A 41 23.16 22.29 -14.64
C GLY A 41 22.27 23.40 -14.06
N ASP A 42 21.14 23.74 -14.69
CA ASP A 42 20.18 24.71 -14.16
C ASP A 42 19.10 24.03 -13.33
N LEU A 43 19.36 23.87 -12.03
CA LEU A 43 18.44 23.19 -11.10
C LEU A 43 17.31 24.08 -10.58
N LYS A 44 17.44 25.40 -10.70
CA LYS A 44 16.53 26.33 -10.04
C LYS A 44 15.19 26.42 -10.80
N GLU A 45 15.28 26.40 -12.13
CA GLU A 45 14.13 26.48 -13.05
C GLU A 45 13.72 25.10 -13.60
N ASN A 46 14.51 24.04 -13.38
CA ASN A 46 14.23 22.71 -13.94
C ASN A 46 13.02 22.05 -13.27
N ALA A 47 11.90 22.08 -13.98
CA ALA A 47 10.63 21.47 -13.56
C ALA A 47 10.74 19.94 -13.37
N GLU A 48 11.54 19.25 -14.20
CA GLU A 48 11.74 17.80 -14.11
C GLU A 48 12.50 17.43 -12.83
N TYR A 49 13.47 18.25 -12.41
CA TYR A 49 14.17 18.07 -11.14
C TYR A 49 13.21 18.19 -9.94
N HIS A 50 12.38 19.23 -9.92
CA HIS A 50 11.41 19.44 -8.84
C HIS A 50 10.37 18.31 -8.79
N ALA A 51 9.83 17.92 -9.95
CA ALA A 51 8.89 16.81 -10.06
C ALA A 51 9.51 15.48 -9.58
N ALA A 52 10.76 15.18 -9.97
CA ALA A 52 11.44 13.96 -9.54
C ALA A 52 11.74 13.97 -8.03
N LYS A 53 12.07 15.14 -7.45
CA LYS A 53 12.25 15.30 -5.99
C LYS A 53 10.95 15.13 -5.21
N GLU A 54 9.84 15.63 -5.75
CA GLU A 54 8.52 15.42 -5.16
C GLU A 54 8.11 13.95 -5.22
N GLN A 55 8.25 13.30 -6.37
CA GLN A 55 8.01 11.85 -6.51
C GLN A 55 8.89 11.02 -5.55
N GLN A 56 10.15 11.42 -5.35
CA GLN A 56 11.02 10.79 -4.36
C GLN A 56 10.40 10.88 -2.96
N SER A 57 9.94 12.07 -2.55
CA SER A 57 9.32 12.28 -1.23
C SER A 57 8.11 11.38 -1.02
N PHE A 58 7.20 11.33 -1.99
CA PHE A 58 6.01 10.47 -1.93
C PHE A 58 6.37 8.98 -1.89
N THR A 59 7.32 8.56 -2.72
CA THR A 59 7.76 7.16 -2.79
C THR A 59 8.39 6.72 -1.46
N GLU A 60 9.27 7.52 -0.88
CA GLU A 60 9.89 7.20 0.42
C GLU A 60 8.88 7.24 1.56
N GLY A 61 7.94 8.18 1.56
CA GLY A 61 6.83 8.21 2.52
C GLY A 61 5.98 6.95 2.44
N ARG A 62 5.65 6.49 1.23
CA ARG A 62 4.88 5.26 1.02
C ARG A 62 5.65 4.01 1.45
N ILE A 63 6.94 3.93 1.14
CA ILE A 63 7.79 2.82 1.58
C ILE A 63 7.82 2.75 3.11
N SER A 64 8.04 3.89 3.79
CA SER A 64 8.08 3.94 5.26
C SER A 64 6.73 3.55 5.89
N ASP A 65 5.60 3.98 5.31
CA ASP A 65 4.26 3.60 5.76
C ASP A 65 4.03 2.09 5.64
N ILE A 66 4.38 1.49 4.49
CA ILE A 66 4.22 0.05 4.26
C ILE A 66 5.12 -0.76 5.20
N GLU A 67 6.39 -0.37 5.37
CA GLU A 67 7.31 -1.03 6.31
C GLU A 67 6.82 -0.92 7.76
N GLY A 68 6.29 0.24 8.15
CA GLY A 68 5.67 0.44 9.47
C GLY A 68 4.46 -0.47 9.68
N LYS A 69 3.61 -0.62 8.68
CA LYS A 69 2.45 -1.52 8.72
C LYS A 69 2.87 -2.98 8.81
N LEU A 70 3.78 -3.43 7.94
CA LEU A 70 4.24 -4.82 7.90
C LEU A 70 5.02 -5.22 9.16
N SER A 71 5.82 -4.31 9.75
CA SER A 71 6.59 -4.60 10.97
C SER A 71 5.71 -4.76 12.21
N ASN A 72 4.57 -4.08 12.27
CA ASN A 72 3.60 -4.17 13.36
C ASN A 72 2.41 -5.09 13.05
N ALA A 73 2.43 -5.77 11.90
CA ALA A 73 1.30 -6.55 11.43
C ALA A 73 1.11 -7.83 12.25
N GLN A 74 -0.14 -8.08 12.66
CA GLN A 74 -0.61 -9.40 13.04
C GLN A 74 -1.34 -10.01 11.85
N ILE A 75 -0.71 -11.00 11.21
CA ILE A 75 -1.29 -11.68 10.06
C ILE A 75 -2.42 -12.60 10.52
N ILE A 76 -3.61 -12.39 9.96
CA ILE A 76 -4.83 -13.15 10.24
C ILE A 76 -5.25 -13.86 8.97
N ASP A 77 -5.31 -15.19 9.03
CA ASP A 77 -5.97 -15.98 7.99
C ASP A 77 -7.45 -16.12 8.35
N VAL A 78 -8.29 -15.37 7.66
CA VAL A 78 -9.73 -15.33 7.89
C VAL A 78 -10.44 -16.57 7.33
N THR A 79 -9.81 -17.31 6.43
CA THR A 79 -10.39 -18.53 5.82
C THR A 79 -10.36 -19.72 6.78
N ALA A 80 -9.47 -19.68 7.77
CA ALA A 80 -9.31 -20.72 8.79
C ALA A 80 -10.15 -20.47 10.06
N ILE A 81 -10.88 -19.34 10.13
CA ILE A 81 -11.66 -18.98 11.32
C ILE A 81 -13.11 -19.41 11.16
N ASP A 82 -13.56 -20.32 12.01
CA ASP A 82 -14.99 -20.56 12.20
C ASP A 82 -15.60 -19.41 13.01
N ALA A 83 -16.33 -18.53 12.33
CA ALA A 83 -16.96 -17.37 12.93
C ALA A 83 -18.30 -17.69 13.62
N GLY A 84 -18.80 -18.94 13.52
CA GLY A 84 -20.06 -19.34 14.15
C GLY A 84 -21.26 -18.47 13.77
N GLY A 85 -21.32 -18.03 12.51
CA GLY A 85 -22.37 -17.14 11.99
C GLY A 85 -22.19 -15.65 12.30
N LYS A 86 -21.04 -15.22 12.84
CA LYS A 86 -20.72 -13.81 13.08
C LYS A 86 -19.93 -13.21 11.92
N VAL A 87 -20.13 -11.92 11.67
CA VAL A 87 -19.27 -11.13 10.77
C VAL A 87 -18.02 -10.73 11.53
N ILE A 88 -16.85 -11.17 11.06
CA ILE A 88 -15.54 -10.90 11.69
C ILE A 88 -14.64 -10.09 10.76
N PHE A 89 -13.48 -9.67 11.27
CA PHE A 89 -12.48 -8.97 10.48
C PHE A 89 -12.12 -9.75 9.21
N GLY A 90 -12.16 -9.08 8.06
CA GLY A 90 -11.87 -9.65 6.74
C GLY A 90 -12.93 -10.58 6.16
N ALA A 91 -14.12 -10.68 6.78
CA ALA A 91 -15.26 -11.34 6.18
C ALA A 91 -15.77 -10.53 4.97
N THR A 92 -16.00 -11.22 3.86
CA THR A 92 -16.80 -10.69 2.75
C THR A 92 -18.25 -11.01 3.04
N VAL A 93 -19.13 -10.01 2.97
CA VAL A 93 -20.56 -10.17 3.27
C VAL A 93 -21.39 -9.82 2.05
N GLU A 94 -22.40 -10.65 1.81
CA GLU A 94 -23.44 -10.39 0.84
C GLU A 94 -24.67 -9.86 1.60
N ILE A 95 -25.18 -8.70 1.18
CA ILE A 95 -26.34 -8.06 1.77
C ILE A 95 -27.42 -7.97 0.70
N GLU A 96 -28.59 -8.55 0.99
CA GLU A 96 -29.76 -8.48 0.14
C GLU A 96 -30.80 -7.53 0.72
N ASN A 97 -31.32 -6.64 -0.11
CA ASN A 97 -32.48 -5.81 0.22
C ASN A 97 -33.78 -6.56 -0.05
N ILE A 98 -34.46 -6.97 1.02
CA ILE A 98 -35.71 -7.76 0.96
C ILE A 98 -36.87 -7.09 0.21
N ASN A 99 -36.82 -5.77 -0.04
CA ASN A 99 -37.89 -5.05 -0.74
C ASN A 99 -37.60 -4.88 -2.24
N THR A 100 -36.32 -4.89 -2.63
CA THR A 100 -35.90 -4.62 -4.01
C THR A 100 -35.19 -5.80 -4.66
N GLU A 101 -34.92 -6.88 -3.90
CA GLU A 101 -34.12 -8.06 -4.29
C GLU A 101 -32.69 -7.67 -4.75
N GLU A 102 -32.24 -6.45 -4.43
CA GLU A 102 -30.91 -5.97 -4.80
C GLU A 102 -29.86 -6.57 -3.86
N VAL A 103 -28.80 -7.12 -4.45
CA VAL A 103 -27.69 -7.76 -3.74
C VAL A 103 -26.42 -6.94 -3.89
N VAL A 104 -25.76 -6.65 -2.76
CA VAL A 104 -24.48 -5.93 -2.71
C VAL A 104 -23.46 -6.72 -1.90
N ILE A 105 -22.24 -6.84 -2.42
CA ILE A 105 -21.12 -7.52 -1.78
C ILE A 105 -20.14 -6.48 -1.22
N TYR A 106 -19.78 -6.60 0.06
CA TYR A 106 -18.83 -5.75 0.78
C TYR A 106 -17.62 -6.54 1.30
#